data_AF-A0A447THJ9-F1
#
_entry.id   AF-A0A447THJ9-F1
#
_cell.length_a   1.000
_cell.length_b   1.000
_cell.length_c   1.000
_cell.angle_alpha   90.00
_cell.angle_beta   90.00
_cell.angle_gamma   90.00
#
_symmetry.space_group_name_H-M   'P 1'
#
loop_
_entity.id
_entity.type
_entity.pdbx_description
1 polymer ?
#
loop_
_entity_poly.entity_id
_entity_poly.type
_entity_poly.pdbx_seq_one_letter_code
_entity_poly.pdbx_strand_id
1 'polypeptide(L)'
;MDDMWLDQRLGCLTPGSRFIVNAGGAEGETQDMAYVVNEAIYDNDFYLINNRKVRYFQSFLCVRNHPRGVRPLFLSGDLANALELSNQDRKPAGVGPTSVNISGGDRAGGVATACDPARHPLIVDYRSGKVESVNPLALQALHVYELPYN
;
A
#
# COMPACT_ATOMS: atom_id res chain seq x y z
N MET A 1 4.01 18.33 -7.50
CA MET A 1 3.31 17.99 -6.24
C MET A 1 2.03 17.18 -6.53
N ASP A 2 1.56 17.16 -7.79
CA ASP A 2 0.47 16.33 -8.34
C ASP A 2 0.88 14.92 -8.82
N ASP A 3 2.05 14.42 -8.41
CA ASP A 3 2.62 13.15 -8.89
C ASP A 3 2.67 12.08 -7.80
N MET A 4 1.54 11.85 -7.11
CA MET A 4 1.44 10.70 -6.20
C MET A 4 1.23 9.43 -7.01
N TRP A 5 2.30 8.67 -7.20
CA TRP A 5 2.28 7.44 -7.99
C TRP A 5 1.28 6.43 -7.39
N LEU A 6 1.21 6.32 -6.07
CA LEU A 6 0.22 5.47 -5.39
C LEU A 6 -1.24 5.85 -5.71
N ASP A 7 -1.57 7.14 -5.79
CA ASP A 7 -2.93 7.61 -6.12
C ASP A 7 -3.29 7.27 -7.58
N GLN A 8 -2.40 7.59 -8.51
CA GLN A 8 -2.59 7.28 -9.94
C GLN A 8 -2.77 5.78 -10.19
N ARG A 9 -2.01 4.94 -9.47
CA ARG A 9 -2.05 3.47 -9.62
C ARG A 9 -3.21 2.83 -8.88
N LEU A 10 -3.69 3.44 -7.78
CA LEU A 10 -4.87 2.96 -7.07
C LEU A 10 -6.10 2.95 -7.99
N GLY A 11 -6.27 3.96 -8.83
CA GLY A 11 -7.35 4.03 -9.82
C GLY A 11 -7.31 2.92 -10.89
N CYS A 12 -6.20 2.20 -11.05
CA CYS A 12 -6.09 1.05 -11.94
C CYS A 12 -6.59 -0.26 -11.31
N LEU A 13 -6.76 -0.31 -9.99
CA LEU A 13 -7.28 -1.50 -9.31
C LEU A 13 -8.80 -1.60 -9.52
N THR A 14 -9.27 -2.83 -9.71
CA THR A 14 -10.71 -3.11 -9.92
C THR A 14 -11.20 -4.07 -8.86
N PRO A 15 -12.35 -3.82 -8.21
CA PRO A 15 -12.99 -4.80 -7.34
C PRO A 15 -13.13 -6.18 -8.02
N GLY A 16 -12.83 -7.24 -7.28
CA GLY A 16 -12.82 -8.62 -7.76
C GLY A 16 -11.51 -9.06 -8.44
N SER A 17 -10.57 -8.14 -8.71
CA SER A 17 -9.25 -8.52 -9.23
C SER A 17 -8.42 -9.24 -8.16
N ARG A 18 -7.49 -10.09 -8.60
CA ARG A 18 -6.60 -10.82 -7.70
C ARG A 18 -5.61 -9.85 -7.05
N PHE A 19 -5.43 -9.98 -5.74
CA PHE A 19 -4.49 -9.15 -4.96
C PHE A 19 -3.51 -10.03 -4.17
N ILE A 20 -4.02 -10.97 -3.36
CA ILE A 20 -3.16 -11.82 -2.51
C ILE A 20 -2.53 -12.92 -3.38
N VAL A 21 -1.20 -12.92 -3.43
CA VAL A 21 -0.41 -13.89 -4.21
C VAL A 21 0.69 -14.49 -3.33
N ASN A 22 1.54 -13.63 -2.78
CA ASN A 22 2.69 -13.96 -1.95
C ASN A 22 2.30 -14.15 -0.48
N ALA A 23 1.34 -13.36 0.01
CA ALA A 23 0.91 -13.43 1.40
C ALA A 23 -0.04 -14.59 1.69
N GLY A 24 -0.44 -15.36 0.67
CA GLY A 24 -1.37 -16.47 0.80
C GLY A 24 -0.86 -17.63 1.67
N GLY A 25 -1.79 -18.40 2.22
CA GLY A 25 -1.49 -19.59 3.03
C GLY A 25 -1.14 -19.32 4.50
N ALA A 26 -1.14 -18.05 4.94
CA ALA A 26 -1.03 -17.76 6.37
C ALA A 26 -2.26 -18.24 7.14
N GLU A 27 -2.02 -18.70 8.37
CA GLU A 27 -3.03 -19.26 9.27
C GLU A 27 -3.14 -18.47 10.58
N GLY A 28 -4.13 -18.82 11.39
CA GLY A 28 -4.39 -18.25 12.72
C GLY A 28 -5.72 -17.54 12.82
N GLU A 29 -5.99 -16.96 14.00
CA GLU A 29 -7.18 -16.17 14.25
C GLU A 29 -7.28 -15.01 13.25
N THR A 30 -8.48 -14.78 12.73
CA THR A 30 -8.75 -13.81 11.69
C THR A 30 -9.42 -12.57 12.27
N GLN A 31 -8.94 -11.40 11.86
CA GLN A 31 -9.56 -10.11 12.17
C GLN A 31 -9.33 -9.15 11.01
N ASP A 32 -10.05 -8.02 11.00
CA ASP A 32 -9.75 -6.96 10.05
C ASP A 32 -8.52 -6.16 10.50
N MET A 33 -7.64 -5.85 9.56
CA MET A 33 -6.39 -5.13 9.82
C MET A 33 -6.21 -3.97 8.84
N ALA A 34 -6.05 -2.75 9.35
CA ALA A 34 -5.67 -1.59 8.55
C ALA A 34 -4.18 -1.31 8.69
N TYR A 35 -3.51 -1.10 7.56
CA TYR A 35 -2.07 -0.97 7.45
C TYR A 35 -1.64 0.43 7.04
N VAL A 36 -0.49 0.84 7.55
CA VAL A 36 0.27 1.96 7.02
C VAL A 36 1.01 1.48 5.79
N VAL A 37 0.79 2.15 4.66
CA VAL A 37 1.57 1.96 3.45
C VAL A 37 2.56 3.11 3.35
N ASN A 38 3.83 2.82 3.08
CA ASN A 38 4.79 3.85 2.74
C ASN A 38 5.12 3.83 1.25
N GLU A 39 5.55 4.98 0.74
CA GLU A 39 6.00 5.19 -0.63
C GLU A 39 7.34 5.91 -0.60
N ALA A 40 8.31 5.33 -1.30
CA ALA A 40 9.61 5.92 -1.52
C ALA A 40 9.85 6.04 -3.03
N ILE A 41 10.05 7.27 -3.50
CA ILE A 41 10.21 7.60 -4.92
C ILE A 41 11.65 8.06 -5.14
N TYR A 42 12.35 7.41 -6.07
CA TYR A 42 13.74 7.70 -6.37
C TYR A 42 13.86 8.39 -7.73
N ASP A 43 14.93 9.13 -7.95
CA ASP A 43 15.35 9.56 -9.29
C ASP A 43 16.09 8.41 -10.01
N ASN A 44 16.53 8.66 -11.24
CA ASN A 44 17.23 7.68 -12.06
C ASN A 44 18.60 7.27 -11.49
N ASP A 45 19.17 8.07 -10.59
CA ASP A 45 20.44 7.82 -9.91
C ASP A 45 20.24 7.19 -8.52
N PHE A 46 19.01 6.73 -8.22
CA PHE A 46 18.62 6.12 -6.95
C PHE A 46 18.69 7.06 -5.73
N TYR A 47 18.65 8.38 -5.93
CA TYR A 47 18.43 9.31 -4.83
C TYR A 47 16.95 9.50 -4.58
N LEU A 48 16.56 9.51 -3.31
CA LEU A 48 15.18 9.81 -2.95
C LEU A 48 14.79 11.22 -3.36
N ILE A 49 13.75 11.28 -4.17
CA ILE A 49 13.00 12.49 -4.47
C ILE A 49 12.28 12.92 -3.17
N ASN A 50 11.78 14.16 -3.14
CA ASN A 50 11.09 14.74 -1.99
C ASN A 50 12.02 14.95 -0.76
N ASN A 51 13.17 15.60 -0.98
CA ASN A 51 14.11 15.97 0.08
C ASN A 51 14.59 14.78 0.92
N ARG A 52 14.78 13.61 0.30
CA ARG A 52 15.19 12.36 0.96
C ARG A 52 14.22 11.89 2.05
N LYS A 53 12.92 12.09 1.82
CA LYS A 53 11.87 11.63 2.73
C LYS A 53 11.03 10.52 2.13
N VAL A 54 10.60 9.61 2.99
CA VAL A 54 9.60 8.59 2.69
C VAL A 54 8.26 9.06 3.21
N ARG A 55 7.20 8.87 2.41
CA ARG A 55 5.83 9.24 2.76
C ARG A 55 5.09 8.02 3.29
N TYR A 56 4.25 8.22 4.30
CA TYR A 56 3.50 7.18 5.00
C TYR A 56 2.02 7.53 5.01
N PHE A 57 1.19 6.63 4.48
CA PHE A 57 -0.25 6.73 4.35
C PHE A 57 -0.91 5.84 5.41
N GLN A 58 -1.39 6.45 6.49
CA GLN A 58 -2.02 5.68 7.57
C GLN A 58 -3.33 5.06 7.10
N SER A 59 -3.58 3.80 7.50
CA SER A 59 -4.82 3.08 7.20
C SER A 59 -5.15 3.04 5.69
N PHE A 60 -4.14 3.00 4.83
CA PHE A 60 -4.34 2.96 3.38
C PHE A 60 -4.94 1.63 2.93
N LEU A 61 -4.32 0.51 3.32
CA LEU A 61 -4.74 -0.84 2.96
C LEU A 61 -5.45 -1.45 4.15
N CYS A 62 -6.71 -1.82 3.99
CA CYS A 62 -7.40 -2.66 4.95
C CYS A 62 -7.57 -4.08 4.40
N VAL A 63 -7.20 -5.07 5.19
CA VAL A 63 -7.35 -6.48 4.82
C VAL A 63 -8.41 -7.10 5.72
N ARG A 64 -9.53 -7.51 5.12
CA ARG A 64 -10.59 -8.25 5.79
C ARG A 64 -10.19 -9.70 6.01
N ASN A 65 -10.71 -10.29 7.09
CA ASN A 65 -10.47 -11.68 7.45
C ASN A 65 -8.96 -12.03 7.51
N HIS A 66 -8.12 -11.08 7.89
CA HIS A 66 -6.68 -11.18 7.88
C HIS A 66 -6.18 -12.15 8.98
N PRO A 67 -5.53 -13.28 8.65
CA PRO A 67 -5.00 -14.20 9.64
C PRO A 67 -3.77 -13.63 10.35
N ARG A 68 -3.62 -13.94 11.64
CA ARG A 68 -2.48 -13.47 12.45
C ARG A 68 -1.10 -13.83 11.86
N GLY A 69 -0.98 -14.93 11.11
CA GLY A 69 0.29 -15.40 10.55
C GLY A 69 0.81 -14.64 9.33
N VAL A 70 0.06 -13.69 8.76
CA VAL A 70 0.50 -12.96 7.56
C VAL A 70 1.72 -12.11 7.87
N ARG A 71 2.72 -12.19 6.98
CA ARG A 71 3.96 -11.43 7.10
C ARG A 71 3.86 -10.14 6.28
N PRO A 72 4.09 -8.94 6.88
CA PRO A 72 3.99 -7.66 6.18
C PRO A 72 4.85 -7.57 4.91
N LEU A 73 6.01 -8.25 4.88
CA LEU A 73 6.87 -8.31 3.70
C LEU A 73 6.16 -8.91 2.47
N PHE A 74 5.42 -10.01 2.65
CA PHE A 74 4.71 -10.65 1.54
C PHE A 74 3.51 -9.83 1.09
N LEU A 75 2.80 -9.20 2.04
CA LEU A 75 1.71 -8.30 1.73
C LEU A 75 2.19 -7.03 0.99
N SER A 76 3.40 -6.56 1.30
CA SER A 76 4.07 -5.48 0.55
C SER A 76 4.34 -5.89 -0.90
N GLY A 77 4.80 -7.12 -1.12
CA GLY A 77 4.98 -7.68 -2.47
C GLY A 77 3.66 -7.79 -3.24
N ASP A 78 2.59 -8.21 -2.58
CA ASP A 78 1.24 -8.24 -3.17
C ASP A 78 0.76 -6.85 -3.58
N LEU A 79 0.95 -5.85 -2.72
CA LEU A 79 0.61 -4.47 -3.02
C LEU A 79 1.43 -3.93 -4.20
N ALA A 80 2.75 -4.15 -4.21
CA ALA A 80 3.63 -3.70 -5.29
C ALA A 80 3.26 -4.34 -6.64
N ASN A 81 2.90 -5.63 -6.63
CA ASN A 81 2.43 -6.34 -7.81
C ASN A 81 1.08 -5.81 -8.29
N ALA A 82 0.11 -5.62 -7.38
CA ALA A 82 -1.23 -5.15 -7.72
C ALA A 82 -1.19 -3.73 -8.32
N LEU A 83 -0.32 -2.86 -7.80
CA LEU A 83 -0.09 -1.51 -8.34
C LEU A 83 0.85 -1.49 -9.55
N GLU A 84 1.38 -2.64 -9.98
CA GLU A 84 2.38 -2.84 -11.04
C GLU A 84 3.56 -1.85 -10.94
N LEU A 85 4.17 -1.75 -9.76
CA LEU A 85 5.23 -0.79 -9.50
C LEU A 85 6.59 -1.15 -10.13
N SER A 86 6.69 -2.35 -10.72
CA SER A 86 7.85 -2.80 -11.50
C SER A 86 7.98 -2.13 -12.88
N ASN A 87 6.98 -1.35 -13.32
CA ASN A 87 6.93 -0.72 -14.65
C ASN A 87 7.92 0.45 -14.81
N GLN A 88 9.21 0.17 -15.00
CA GLN A 88 10.23 1.19 -15.27
C GLN A 88 9.89 2.08 -16.48
N ASP A 89 9.13 1.56 -17.45
CA ASP A 89 8.93 2.22 -18.75
C ASP A 89 7.75 3.21 -18.79
N ARG A 90 6.98 3.38 -17.70
CA ARG A 90 5.77 4.23 -17.69
C ARG A 90 5.84 5.42 -16.74
N LYS A 91 7.02 5.73 -16.22
CA LYS A 91 7.20 6.76 -15.19
C LYS A 91 7.39 8.15 -15.81
N PRO A 92 6.98 9.23 -15.12
CA PRO A 92 7.30 10.59 -15.54
C PRO A 92 8.82 10.79 -15.69
N ALA A 93 9.22 11.72 -16.55
CA ALA A 93 10.63 12.03 -16.74
C ALA A 93 11.30 12.42 -15.41
N GLY A 94 12.46 11.82 -15.13
CA GLY A 94 13.22 12.05 -13.89
C GLY A 94 12.79 11.20 -12.68
N VAL A 95 11.74 10.39 -12.81
CA VAL A 95 11.30 9.45 -11.77
C VAL A 95 11.87 8.07 -12.09
N GLY A 96 12.79 7.61 -11.24
CA GLY A 96 13.37 6.27 -11.27
C GLY A 96 12.52 5.26 -10.50
N PRO A 97 13.11 4.30 -9.78
CA PRO A 97 12.36 3.30 -9.01
C PRO A 97 11.36 3.90 -8.01
N THR A 98 10.30 3.15 -7.73
CA THR A 98 9.32 3.48 -6.68
C THR A 98 9.11 2.23 -5.86
N SER A 99 9.16 2.34 -4.54
CA SER A 99 8.89 1.23 -3.62
C SER A 99 7.68 1.54 -2.76
N VAL A 100 6.93 0.48 -2.41
CA VAL A 100 5.88 0.55 -1.40
C VAL A 100 6.08 -0.56 -0.38
N ASN A 101 5.84 -0.25 0.89
CA ASN A 101 5.91 -1.24 1.96
C ASN A 101 4.78 -1.06 2.96
N ILE A 102 4.37 -2.19 3.57
CA ILE A 102 3.54 -2.21 4.76
C ILE A 102 4.43 -1.96 5.98
N SER A 103 4.57 -0.70 6.38
CA SER A 103 5.39 -0.29 7.53
C SER A 103 5.01 1.11 8.01
N GLY A 104 5.06 1.30 9.34
CA GLY A 104 4.83 2.59 10.00
C GLY A 104 6.10 3.42 10.18
N GLY A 105 7.26 2.93 9.75
CA GLY A 105 8.55 3.59 9.98
C GLY A 105 8.92 3.53 11.46
N ASP A 106 8.90 4.68 12.13
CA ASP A 106 9.11 4.81 13.58
C ASP A 106 7.83 4.54 14.41
N ARG A 107 6.73 4.16 13.76
CA ARG A 107 5.42 3.88 14.37
C ARG A 107 4.93 2.47 14.07
N ALA A 108 3.83 2.08 14.71
CA ALA A 108 3.11 0.86 14.40
C ALA A 108 2.68 0.83 12.91
N GLY A 109 2.99 -0.26 12.21
CA GLY A 109 2.68 -0.43 10.79
C GLY A 109 1.27 -0.92 10.48
N GLY A 110 0.48 -1.29 11.49
CA GLY A 110 -0.91 -1.71 11.31
C GLY A 110 -1.68 -1.76 12.62
N VAL A 111 -3.00 -1.74 12.51
CA VAL A 111 -3.94 -1.72 13.64
C VAL A 111 -5.14 -2.62 13.34
N ALA A 112 -5.60 -3.35 14.36
CA ALA A 112 -6.84 -4.12 14.26
C ALA A 112 -8.04 -3.16 14.30
N THR A 113 -8.82 -3.13 13.22
CA THR A 113 -9.99 -2.26 13.07
C THR A 113 -10.87 -2.78 11.95
N ALA A 114 -12.19 -2.57 12.05
CA ALA A 114 -13.11 -2.95 10.98
C ALA A 114 -12.79 -2.20 9.67
N CYS A 115 -12.81 -2.93 8.55
CA CYS A 115 -12.59 -2.32 7.24
C CYS A 115 -13.83 -1.56 6.76
N ASP A 116 -13.65 -0.25 6.57
CA ASP A 116 -14.67 0.71 6.14
C ASP A 116 -14.29 1.34 4.77
N PRO A 117 -15.09 1.14 3.70
CA PRO A 117 -14.78 1.64 2.36
C PRO A 117 -14.83 3.17 2.25
N ALA A 118 -15.45 3.88 3.20
CA ALA A 118 -15.42 5.33 3.25
C ALA A 118 -14.09 5.87 3.80
N ARG A 119 -13.33 5.05 4.54
CA ARG A 119 -12.10 5.45 5.23
C ARG A 119 -10.83 4.84 4.63
N HIS A 120 -10.91 3.64 4.06
CA HIS A 120 -9.77 2.91 3.55
C HIS A 120 -9.76 2.96 2.01
N PRO A 121 -8.73 3.54 1.38
CA PRO A 121 -8.63 3.61 -0.07
C PRO A 121 -8.64 2.25 -0.77
N LEU A 122 -8.08 1.22 -0.11
CA LEU A 122 -8.04 -0.12 -0.65
C LEU A 122 -8.49 -1.13 0.41
N ILE A 123 -9.52 -1.91 0.09
CA ILE A 123 -9.93 -3.05 0.90
C ILE A 123 -9.73 -4.33 0.10
N VAL A 124 -9.10 -5.31 0.73
CA VAL A 124 -8.85 -6.64 0.18
C VAL A 124 -9.46 -7.66 1.12
N ASP A 125 -10.17 -8.65 0.60
CA ASP A 125 -10.60 -9.80 1.39
C ASP A 125 -9.54 -10.90 1.29
N TYR A 126 -8.94 -11.25 2.45
CA TYR A 126 -7.88 -12.25 2.48
C TYR A 126 -8.38 -13.65 2.07
N ARG A 127 -9.63 -14.00 2.41
CA ARG A 127 -10.18 -15.34 2.14
C ARG A 127 -10.32 -15.61 0.63
N SER A 128 -10.90 -14.66 -0.09
CA SER A 128 -11.00 -14.74 -1.55
C SER A 128 -9.69 -14.37 -2.27
N GLY A 129 -8.79 -13.67 -1.58
CA GLY A 129 -7.53 -13.16 -2.14
C GLY A 129 -7.73 -12.02 -3.14
N LYS A 130 -8.89 -11.34 -3.10
CA LYS A 130 -9.32 -10.36 -4.10
C LYS A 130 -9.53 -8.99 -3.50
N VAL A 131 -9.41 -7.97 -4.36
CA VAL A 131 -9.82 -6.60 -4.05
C VAL A 131 -11.33 -6.60 -3.79
N GLU A 132 -11.74 -6.08 -2.64
CA GLU A 132 -13.15 -5.92 -2.29
C GLU A 132 -13.66 -4.53 -2.68
N SER A 133 -12.89 -3.49 -2.36
CA SER A 133 -13.25 -2.11 -2.71
C SER A 133 -12.03 -1.26 -3.00
N VAL A 134 -12.22 -0.28 -3.88
CA VAL A 134 -11.24 0.76 -4.20
C VAL A 134 -11.95 2.10 -4.09
N ASN A 135 -11.43 3.02 -3.29
CA ASN A 135 -11.97 4.35 -3.10
C ASN A 135 -10.85 5.41 -3.13
N PRO A 136 -10.52 5.96 -4.31
CA PRO A 136 -9.49 6.99 -4.42
C PRO A 136 -9.83 8.26 -3.62
N LEU A 137 -11.11 8.56 -3.39
CA LEU A 137 -11.49 9.75 -2.60
C LEU A 137 -11.10 9.62 -1.12
N ALA A 138 -10.98 8.40 -0.59
CA ALA A 138 -10.52 8.19 0.78
C ALA A 138 -9.06 8.63 0.99
N LEU A 139 -8.24 8.69 -0.07
CA LEU A 139 -6.85 9.18 0.03
C LEU A 139 -6.77 10.60 0.56
N GLN A 140 -7.71 11.46 0.17
CA GLN A 140 -7.74 12.87 0.57
C GLN A 140 -7.99 13.06 2.07
N ALA A 141 -8.61 12.06 2.71
CA ALA A 141 -8.92 12.07 4.13
C ALA A 141 -7.86 11.34 4.98
N LEU A 142 -6.85 10.71 4.35
CA LEU A 142 -5.83 9.99 5.09
C LEU A 142 -4.87 10.93 5.81
N HIS A 143 -4.45 10.53 7.00
CA HIS A 143 -3.31 11.14 7.64
C HIS A 143 -2.03 10.68 6.93
N VAL A 144 -1.31 11.64 6.36
CA VAL A 144 -0.05 11.42 5.66
C VAL A 144 1.08 12.10 6.42
N TYR A 145 2.15 11.37 6.70
CA TYR A 145 3.35 11.92 7.33
C TYR A 145 4.61 11.52 6.56
N GLU A 146 5.69 12.27 6.77
CA GLU A 146 6.96 12.07 6.07
C GLU A 146 8.08 11.89 7.09
N LEU A 147 8.95 10.90 6.87
CA LEU A 147 10.14 10.66 7.69
C LEU A 147 11.41 10.74 6.82
N PRO A 148 12.56 11.17 7.38
CA PRO A 148 13.84 11.02 6.71
C PRO A 148 14.12 9.56 6.35
N TYR A 149 14.75 9.33 5.20
CA TYR A 149 15.29 8.03 4.88
C TYR A 149 16.65 7.86 5.55
N ASN A 150 16.72 6.89 6.46
CA ASN A 150 17.94 6.51 7.18
C ASN A 150 18.63 5.33 6.51
#